data_AF-A0A519N6C7-F1
#
_entry.id   AF-A0A519N6C7-F1
#
_cell.length_a   1.000
_cell.length_b   1.000
_cell.length_c   1.000
_cell.angle_alpha   90.00
_cell.angle_beta   90.00
_cell.angle_gamma   90.00
#
_symmetry.space_group_name_H-M   'P 1'
#
loop_
_entity.id
_entity.type
_entity.pdbx_description
1 polymer ?
#
loop_
_entity_poly.entity_id
_entity_poly.type
_entity_poly.pdbx_seq_one_letter_code
_entity_poly.pdbx_strand_id
1 'polypeptide(L)'
;MIPINDQNILNIVTYSKPIDGVCDHSPFLKWNFSSSELVSSLSKIGFVSVENCLPSSGDDTETIDLERQPYCSSDVFRCEKCHRFFFRNENNFKLIKREMIDIETIRPKHQIIIDNGNLDYMVFKNPDLSYAVSISKPVGIGIDVHHQLSEMETSSYLEHGILALSERLDDMDRNFSKYKVTSWR
;
A
#
# COMPACT_ATOMS: atom_id res chain seq x y z
N MET A 1 -18.52 0.88 7.23
CA MET A 1 -17.84 1.06 5.93
C MET A 1 -16.53 1.76 6.24
N ILE A 2 -15.37 1.19 5.91
CA ILE A 2 -14.07 1.83 6.19
C ILE A 2 -13.91 2.96 5.18
N PRO A 3 -13.83 4.24 5.58
CA PRO A 3 -13.63 5.33 4.64
C PRO A 3 -12.30 5.14 3.94
N ILE A 4 -12.28 5.12 2.60
CA ILE A 4 -11.03 5.07 1.83
C ILE A 4 -10.63 6.50 1.51
N ASN A 5 -9.41 6.87 1.91
CA ASN A 5 -8.78 8.14 1.62
C ASN A 5 -7.34 7.91 1.12
N ASP A 6 -6.66 9.01 0.81
CA ASP A 6 -5.25 9.06 0.41
C ASP A 6 -4.30 8.33 1.38
N GLN A 7 -4.67 8.23 2.67
CA GLN A 7 -3.82 7.64 3.72
C GLN A 7 -3.94 6.12 3.82
N ASN A 8 -5.06 5.51 3.42
CA ASN A 8 -5.28 4.08 3.58
C ASN A 8 -5.46 3.30 2.28
N ILE A 9 -5.41 3.98 1.14
CA ILE A 9 -5.48 3.33 -0.18
C ILE A 9 -4.36 2.29 -0.35
N LEU A 10 -3.13 2.59 0.09
CA LEU A 10 -2.02 1.64 0.06
C LEU A 10 -2.29 0.40 0.90
N ASN A 11 -2.77 0.58 2.13
CA ASN A 11 -3.15 -0.54 2.99
C ASN A 11 -4.17 -1.42 2.27
N ILE A 12 -5.22 -0.82 1.72
CA ILE A 12 -6.31 -1.54 1.08
C ILE A 12 -5.83 -2.34 -0.12
N VAL A 13 -5.02 -1.72 -1.00
CA VAL A 13 -4.48 -2.40 -2.17
C VAL A 13 -3.51 -3.50 -1.75
N THR A 14 -2.67 -3.26 -0.75
CA THR A 14 -1.67 -4.22 -0.25
C THR A 14 -2.31 -5.45 0.42
N TYR A 15 -3.37 -5.26 1.20
CA TYR A 15 -4.08 -6.35 1.87
C TYR A 15 -5.13 -7.03 0.99
N SER A 16 -5.44 -6.45 -0.17
CA SER A 16 -6.41 -7.05 -1.07
C SER A 16 -5.86 -8.31 -1.73
N LYS A 17 -6.67 -9.36 -1.75
CA LYS A 17 -6.38 -10.60 -2.48
C LYS A 17 -7.29 -10.64 -3.70
N PRO A 18 -6.90 -10.02 -4.83
CA PRO A 18 -7.69 -10.08 -6.04
C PRO A 18 -7.80 -11.53 -6.53
N ILE A 19 -8.93 -11.85 -7.16
CA ILE A 19 -9.16 -13.18 -7.74
C ILE A 19 -8.75 -13.15 -9.21
N ASP A 20 -7.69 -13.87 -9.55
CA ASP A 20 -7.17 -13.93 -10.91
C ASP A 20 -8.05 -14.77 -11.83
N GLY A 21 -8.04 -14.46 -13.14
CA GLY A 21 -8.80 -15.19 -14.17
C GLY A 21 -10.31 -14.94 -14.20
N VAL A 22 -10.88 -14.16 -13.26
CA VAL A 22 -12.33 -13.90 -13.21
C VAL A 22 -12.76 -12.75 -14.12
N CYS A 23 -11.97 -11.68 -14.14
CA CYS A 23 -12.23 -10.49 -14.95
C CYS A 23 -10.97 -10.10 -15.72
N ASP A 24 -11.13 -9.75 -16.99
CA ASP A 24 -10.10 -9.03 -17.75
C ASP A 24 -10.28 -7.52 -17.53
N HIS A 25 -9.33 -6.94 -16.81
CA HIS A 25 -9.25 -5.51 -16.56
C HIS A 25 -7.97 -4.89 -17.15
N SER A 26 -7.28 -5.61 -18.04
CA SER A 26 -6.11 -5.10 -18.75
C SER A 26 -6.36 -3.79 -19.52
N PRO A 27 -7.57 -3.50 -20.07
CA PRO A 27 -7.82 -2.23 -20.74
C PRO A 27 -7.76 -1.01 -19.82
N PHE A 28 -7.86 -1.22 -18.50
CA PHE A 28 -7.90 -0.15 -17.49
C PHE A 28 -6.52 0.10 -16.85
N LEU A 29 -5.43 -0.49 -17.36
CA LEU A 29 -4.07 -0.13 -16.93
C LEU A 29 -3.75 1.35 -17.23
N LYS A 30 -4.46 1.93 -18.20
CA LYS A 30 -4.51 3.35 -18.54
C LYS A 30 -5.91 3.88 -18.29
N TRP A 31 -6.07 5.19 -18.26
CA TRP A 31 -7.40 5.80 -18.19
C TRP A 31 -8.22 5.36 -19.40
N ASN A 32 -9.32 4.68 -19.14
CA ASN A 32 -10.17 4.13 -20.19
C ASN A 32 -11.64 4.39 -19.91
N PHE A 33 -12.38 4.72 -20.96
CA PHE A 33 -13.81 4.91 -20.87
C PHE A 33 -14.48 3.57 -20.58
N SER A 34 -15.38 3.55 -19.60
CA SER A 34 -16.04 2.32 -19.18
C SER A 34 -17.29 2.02 -20.01
N SER A 35 -17.48 0.74 -20.35
CA SER A 35 -18.78 0.25 -20.81
C SER A 35 -19.76 0.16 -19.62
N SER A 36 -21.05 0.27 -19.88
CA SER A 36 -22.10 0.14 -18.86
C SER A 36 -22.00 -1.15 -18.03
N GLU A 37 -21.45 -2.22 -18.63
CA GLU A 37 -21.22 -3.51 -17.98
C GLU A 37 -20.19 -3.44 -16.84
N LEU A 38 -19.05 -2.77 -17.03
CA LEU A 38 -18.07 -2.65 -15.94
C LEU A 38 -18.67 -1.86 -14.79
N VAL A 39 -19.31 -0.72 -15.05
CA VAL A 39 -19.92 0.12 -14.01
C VAL A 39 -20.91 -0.67 -13.16
N SER A 40 -21.69 -1.56 -13.77
CA SER A 40 -22.65 -2.42 -13.05
C SER A 40 -22.00 -3.43 -12.10
N SER A 41 -20.71 -3.74 -12.28
CA SER A 41 -19.94 -4.68 -11.46
C SER A 41 -19.02 -4.00 -10.44
N LEU A 42 -19.07 -2.67 -10.36
CA LEU A 42 -18.23 -1.86 -9.49
C LEU A 42 -19.05 -1.28 -8.33
N SER A 43 -18.53 -1.43 -7.12
CA SER A 43 -19.07 -0.81 -5.91
C SER A 43 -18.18 0.38 -5.50
N LYS A 44 -18.78 1.56 -5.27
CA LYS A 44 -18.02 2.70 -4.72
C LYS A 44 -17.67 2.40 -3.27
N ILE A 45 -16.41 2.61 -2.92
CA ILE A 45 -15.86 2.25 -1.60
C ILE A 45 -15.23 3.44 -0.88
N GLY A 46 -14.87 4.51 -1.58
CA GLY A 46 -14.46 5.78 -0.99
C GLY A 46 -14.00 6.80 -2.02
N PHE A 47 -13.17 7.75 -1.60
CA PHE A 47 -12.67 8.82 -2.45
C PHE A 47 -11.32 9.31 -1.95
N VAL A 48 -10.42 9.63 -2.88
CA VAL A 48 -9.17 10.30 -2.55
C VAL A 48 -9.45 11.80 -2.44
N SER A 49 -8.93 12.43 -1.38
CA SER A 49 -9.05 13.87 -1.18
C SER A 49 -7.75 14.42 -0.60
N VAL A 50 -6.90 14.90 -1.49
CA VAL A 50 -5.67 15.61 -1.13
C VAL A 50 -5.95 17.12 -1.15
N GLU A 51 -5.60 17.81 -0.05
CA GLU A 51 -5.89 19.24 0.14
C GLU A 51 -5.29 20.14 -0.94
N ASN A 52 -4.08 19.81 -1.42
CA ASN A 52 -3.34 20.61 -2.41
C ASN A 52 -3.12 19.83 -3.70
N CYS A 53 -4.22 19.47 -4.39
CA CYS A 53 -4.09 18.74 -5.63
C CYS A 53 -3.42 19.56 -6.74
N LEU A 54 -2.34 19.01 -7.29
CA LEU A 54 -1.60 19.59 -8.39
C LEU A 54 -2.28 19.30 -9.74
N PRO A 55 -2.18 20.23 -10.71
CA PRO A 55 -2.70 19.99 -12.05
C PRO A 55 -1.98 18.83 -12.74
N SER A 56 -2.71 18.14 -13.63
CA SER A 56 -2.16 17.06 -14.45
C SER A 56 -1.03 17.60 -15.33
N SER A 57 0.04 16.83 -15.49
CA SER A 57 1.12 17.11 -16.45
C SER A 57 0.75 16.75 -17.89
N GLY A 58 -0.46 16.26 -18.16
CA GLY A 58 -0.96 15.95 -19.50
C GLY A 58 -0.59 14.55 -20.02
N ASP A 59 0.33 13.85 -19.37
CA ASP A 59 0.63 12.45 -19.69
C ASP A 59 -0.13 11.49 -18.77
N ASP A 60 -0.86 10.53 -19.36
CA ASP A 60 -1.34 9.34 -18.65
C ASP A 60 -0.13 8.46 -18.34
N THR A 61 0.59 8.85 -17.28
CA THR A 61 1.76 8.13 -16.79
C THR A 61 1.33 6.74 -16.31
N GLU A 62 2.19 5.75 -16.52
CA GLU A 62 1.98 4.42 -15.94
C GLU A 62 1.95 4.47 -14.40
N THR A 63 2.60 5.49 -13.83
CA THR A 63 2.58 5.78 -12.40
C THR A 63 1.35 6.60 -11.98
N ILE A 64 0.85 6.28 -10.79
CA ILE A 64 -0.23 6.93 -10.07
C ILE A 64 0.42 7.86 -9.05
N ASP A 65 0.28 9.16 -9.27
CA ASP A 65 0.68 10.21 -8.33
C ASP A 65 -0.57 10.71 -7.59
N LEU A 66 -0.73 10.32 -6.32
CA LEU A 66 -1.90 10.69 -5.52
C LEU A 66 -2.01 12.20 -5.25
N GLU A 67 -0.95 12.99 -5.45
CA GLU A 67 -0.98 14.45 -5.28
C GLU A 67 -1.46 15.18 -6.55
N ARG A 68 -1.60 14.49 -7.69
CA ARG A 68 -1.95 15.09 -8.97
C ARG A 68 -3.34 14.71 -9.46
N GLN A 69 -3.91 15.58 -10.29
CA GLN A 69 -5.07 15.22 -11.08
C GLN A 69 -4.72 14.13 -12.11
N PRO A 70 -5.63 13.18 -12.33
CA PRO A 70 -6.98 13.11 -11.74
C PRO A 70 -7.07 12.33 -10.41
N TYR A 71 -5.99 11.75 -9.90
CA TYR A 71 -5.99 10.79 -8.79
C TYR A 71 -6.39 11.41 -7.44
N CYS A 72 -5.87 12.60 -7.13
CA CYS A 72 -6.04 13.33 -5.87
C CYS A 72 -7.50 13.64 -5.47
N SER A 73 -8.44 13.53 -6.42
CA SER A 73 -9.86 13.83 -6.29
C SER A 73 -10.73 12.74 -6.92
N SER A 74 -10.16 11.55 -7.10
CA SER A 74 -10.86 10.42 -7.74
C SER A 74 -11.69 9.64 -6.74
N ASP A 75 -12.85 9.19 -7.20
CA ASP A 75 -13.60 8.16 -6.50
C ASP A 75 -12.88 6.82 -6.60
N VAL A 76 -12.94 6.01 -5.54
CA VAL A 76 -12.39 4.67 -5.52
C VAL A 76 -13.52 3.64 -5.58
N PHE A 77 -13.40 2.71 -6.51
CA PHE A 77 -14.33 1.61 -6.75
C PHE A 77 -13.66 0.26 -6.55
N ARG A 78 -14.44 -0.75 -6.21
CA ARG A 78 -14.02 -2.14 -6.12
C ARG A 78 -14.89 -3.02 -6.98
N CYS A 79 -14.28 -3.85 -7.82
CA CYS A 79 -14.99 -4.89 -8.56
C CYS A 79 -15.53 -5.95 -7.58
N GLU A 80 -16.82 -6.26 -7.68
CA GLU A 80 -17.47 -7.24 -6.81
C GLU A 80 -17.04 -8.68 -7.12
N LYS A 81 -16.60 -8.94 -8.35
CA LYS A 81 -16.22 -10.28 -8.82
C LYS A 81 -14.77 -10.63 -8.50
N CYS A 82 -13.83 -9.73 -8.81
CA CYS A 82 -12.39 -10.00 -8.67
C CYS A 82 -11.71 -9.20 -7.56
N HIS A 83 -12.45 -8.32 -6.86
CA HIS A 83 -11.95 -7.46 -5.77
C HIS A 83 -10.82 -6.49 -6.14
N ARG A 84 -10.58 -6.25 -7.44
CA ARG A 84 -9.64 -5.20 -7.88
C ARG A 84 -10.22 -3.80 -7.71
N PHE A 85 -9.32 -2.83 -7.54
CA PHE A 85 -9.65 -1.45 -7.23
C PHE A 85 -9.49 -0.56 -8.45
N PHE A 86 -10.30 0.49 -8.54
CA PHE A 86 -10.29 1.42 -9.66
C PHE A 86 -10.41 2.86 -9.16
N PHE A 87 -9.65 3.76 -9.75
CA PHE A 87 -10.00 5.17 -9.74
C PHE A 87 -11.07 5.44 -10.77
N ARG A 88 -11.94 6.39 -10.48
CA ARG A 88 -12.88 6.95 -11.42
C ARG A 88 -12.70 8.47 -11.50
N ASN A 89 -12.52 8.95 -12.73
CA ASN A 89 -12.57 10.35 -13.07
C ASN A 89 -13.63 10.54 -14.15
N GLU A 90 -14.74 11.20 -13.79
CA GLU A 90 -15.93 11.33 -14.65
C GLU A 90 -16.47 9.96 -15.12
N ASN A 91 -16.21 9.59 -16.37
CA ASN A 91 -16.60 8.31 -16.99
C ASN A 91 -15.40 7.40 -17.30
N ASN A 92 -14.20 7.84 -16.98
CA ASN A 92 -12.97 7.08 -17.18
C ASN A 92 -12.60 6.36 -15.89
N PHE A 93 -12.07 5.15 -16.05
CA PHE A 93 -11.60 4.33 -14.96
C PHE A 93 -10.14 3.96 -15.19
N LYS A 94 -9.39 3.81 -14.10
CA LYS A 94 -8.03 3.30 -14.10
C LYS A 94 -7.86 2.28 -12.98
N LEU A 95 -7.36 1.11 -13.34
CA LEU A 95 -7.03 0.03 -12.42
C LEU A 95 -5.95 0.50 -11.45
N ILE A 96 -6.17 0.25 -10.17
CA ILE A 96 -5.22 0.57 -9.11
C ILE A 96 -4.42 -0.68 -8.81
N LYS A 97 -3.11 -0.57 -9.03
CA LYS A 97 -2.13 -1.58 -8.67
C LYS A 97 -1.09 -0.95 -7.76
N ARG A 98 -0.61 -1.72 -6.79
CA ARG A 98 0.37 -1.23 -5.81
C ARG A 98 1.63 -0.76 -6.51
N GLU A 99 2.13 -1.55 -7.46
CA GLU A 99 3.34 -1.27 -8.23
C GLU A 99 3.27 -0.01 -9.10
N MET A 100 2.06 0.50 -9.33
CA MET A 100 1.85 1.75 -10.08
C MET A 100 1.83 2.97 -9.17
N ILE A 101 1.65 2.84 -7.85
CA ILE A 101 1.56 3.98 -6.95
C ILE A 101 2.96 4.50 -6.64
N ASP A 102 3.20 5.77 -6.93
CA ASP A 102 4.42 6.45 -6.53
C ASP A 102 4.38 6.69 -5.02
N ILE A 103 5.09 5.86 -4.27
CA ILE A 103 5.15 5.94 -2.80
C ILE A 103 5.82 7.26 -2.37
N GLU A 104 6.73 7.81 -3.18
CA GLU A 104 7.46 9.03 -2.83
C GLU A 104 6.55 10.25 -2.74
N THR A 105 5.49 10.32 -3.54
CA THR A 105 4.55 11.45 -3.52
C THR A 105 3.58 11.42 -2.35
N ILE A 106 3.52 10.31 -1.61
CA ILE A 106 2.59 10.21 -0.47
C ILE A 106 3.13 11.00 0.71
N ARG A 107 2.35 11.97 1.17
CA ARG A 107 2.62 12.77 2.38
C ARG A 107 1.67 12.37 3.51
N PRO A 108 2.04 11.37 4.31
CA PRO A 108 1.15 10.91 5.36
C PRO A 108 0.94 11.96 6.45
N LYS A 109 -0.29 12.11 6.95
CA LYS A 109 -0.55 12.91 8.17
C LYS A 109 -0.19 12.14 9.44
N HIS A 110 -0.26 10.82 9.37
CA HIS A 110 0.07 9.86 10.43
C HIS A 110 0.85 8.71 9.81
N GLN A 111 1.63 7.95 10.58
CA GLN A 111 2.35 6.79 10.05
C GLN A 111 1.42 5.84 9.28
N ILE A 112 1.82 5.47 8.05
CA ILE A 112 1.08 4.53 7.19
C ILE A 112 1.96 3.34 6.81
N ILE A 113 1.36 2.17 6.60
CA ILE A 113 2.06 0.98 6.09
C ILE A 113 2.10 1.08 4.56
N ILE A 114 3.30 0.95 3.99
CA ILE A 114 3.53 1.02 2.54
C ILE A 114 3.97 -0.32 1.95
N ASP A 115 4.42 -1.24 2.80
CA ASP A 115 4.70 -2.62 2.47
C ASP A 115 4.46 -3.51 3.69
N ASN A 116 4.02 -4.73 3.44
CA ASN A 116 3.86 -5.73 4.47
C ASN A 116 4.27 -7.12 3.96
N GLY A 117 5.32 -7.68 4.56
CA GLY A 117 5.74 -9.08 4.39
C GLY A 117 4.89 -10.07 5.21
N ASN A 118 3.64 -9.71 5.51
CA ASN A 118 2.72 -10.37 6.43
C ASN A 118 3.15 -10.32 7.91
N LEU A 119 3.86 -11.36 8.36
CA LEU A 119 4.29 -11.53 9.74
C LEU A 119 5.75 -11.15 9.91
N ASP A 120 6.54 -11.14 8.84
CA ASP A 120 7.99 -11.02 8.94
C ASP A 120 8.44 -9.56 9.07
N TYR A 121 7.81 -8.64 8.33
CA TYR A 121 8.14 -7.22 8.42
C TYR A 121 7.01 -6.31 7.93
N MET A 122 7.04 -5.07 8.40
CA MET A 122 6.24 -3.96 7.90
C MET A 122 7.14 -2.78 7.59
N VAL A 123 6.89 -2.12 6.46
CA VAL A 123 7.54 -0.87 6.08
C VAL A 123 6.54 0.26 6.23
N PHE A 124 6.95 1.30 6.92
CA PHE A 124 6.14 2.46 7.22
C PHE A 124 6.73 3.72 6.58
N LYS A 125 5.85 4.62 6.18
CA LYS A 125 6.20 6.01 5.86
C LYS A 125 5.65 6.93 6.94
N ASN A 126 6.52 7.74 7.53
CA ASN A 126 6.20 8.66 8.62
C ASN A 126 5.82 10.05 8.08
N PRO A 127 5.15 10.90 8.88
CA PRO A 127 4.77 12.26 8.45
C PRO A 127 5.94 13.18 8.11
N ASP A 128 7.11 12.93 8.68
CA ASP A 128 8.37 13.62 8.35
C ASP A 128 9.03 13.08 7.08
N LEU A 129 8.34 12.19 6.35
CA LEU A 129 8.77 11.50 5.14
C LEU A 129 9.90 10.49 5.35
N SER A 130 10.31 10.24 6.58
CA SER A 130 11.22 9.14 6.89
C SER A 130 10.54 7.79 6.71
N TYR A 131 11.36 6.78 6.43
CA TYR A 131 10.91 5.39 6.42
C TYR A 131 11.28 4.72 7.74
N ALA A 132 10.43 3.80 8.18
CA ALA A 132 10.74 2.89 9.27
C ALA A 132 10.42 1.46 8.84
N VAL A 133 11.24 0.52 9.29
CA VAL A 133 10.99 -0.90 9.07
C VAL A 133 10.89 -1.57 10.43
N SER A 134 9.85 -2.38 10.63
CA SER A 134 9.72 -3.21 11.82
C SER A 134 9.64 -4.67 11.43
N ILE A 135 10.36 -5.50 12.18
CA ILE A 135 10.31 -6.95 12.11
C ILE A 135 9.46 -7.42 13.29
N SER A 136 8.51 -8.31 13.02
CA SER A 136 7.81 -9.07 14.05
C SER A 136 8.14 -10.54 13.83
N LYS A 137 8.38 -11.31 14.89
CA LYS A 137 8.67 -12.73 14.73
C LYS A 137 8.08 -13.56 15.86
N PRO A 138 7.30 -14.60 15.55
CA PRO A 138 6.83 -15.53 16.57
C PRO A 138 8.00 -16.37 17.07
N VAL A 139 8.24 -16.35 18.38
CA VAL A 139 9.24 -17.22 19.04
C VAL A 139 8.60 -18.32 19.89
N GLY A 140 7.28 -18.32 19.98
CA GLY A 140 6.51 -19.33 20.70
C GLY A 140 5.01 -19.12 20.53
N ILE A 141 4.22 -19.97 21.19
CA ILE A 141 2.76 -19.88 21.11
C ILE A 141 2.30 -18.62 21.86
N GLY A 142 1.85 -17.61 21.10
CA GLY A 142 1.31 -16.37 21.64
C GLY A 142 2.36 -15.33 22.04
N ILE A 143 3.62 -15.49 21.57
CA ILE A 143 4.75 -14.61 21.92
C ILE A 143 5.47 -14.17 20.65
N ASP A 144 5.57 -12.86 20.43
CA ASP A 144 6.32 -12.24 19.33
C ASP A 144 7.47 -11.46 19.93
N VAL A 145 8.52 -11.42 19.14
CA VAL A 145 9.63 -10.51 19.29
C VAL A 145 9.48 -9.43 18.24
N HIS A 146 9.57 -8.18 18.67
CA HIS A 146 9.53 -7.03 17.79
C HIS A 146 10.87 -6.31 17.81
N HIS A 147 11.30 -5.90 16.62
CA HIS A 147 12.43 -5.02 16.43
C HIS A 147 12.05 -3.91 15.46
N GLN A 148 12.37 -2.68 15.81
CA GLN A 148 12.32 -1.57 14.87
C GLN A 148 13.75 -1.32 14.40
N LEU A 149 13.96 -1.36 13.08
CA LEU A 149 15.28 -1.15 12.50
C LEU A 149 15.79 0.25 12.82
N SER A 150 17.09 0.35 13.06
CA SER A 150 17.79 1.64 13.10
C SER A 150 17.78 2.32 11.72
N GLU A 151 18.16 3.59 11.65
CA GLU A 151 18.26 4.34 10.39
C GLU A 151 19.22 3.68 9.38
N MET A 152 20.34 3.15 9.87
CA MET A 152 21.33 2.44 9.04
C MET A 152 20.76 1.14 8.48
N GLU A 153 20.08 0.36 9.32
CA GLU A 153 19.43 -0.89 8.90
C GLU A 153 18.26 -0.62 7.94
N THR A 154 17.49 0.44 8.19
CA THR A 154 16.40 0.87 7.32
C THR A 154 16.93 1.28 5.94
N SER A 155 18.00 2.08 5.89
CA SER A 155 18.65 2.45 4.62
C SER A 155 19.15 1.21 3.87
N SER A 156 19.79 0.27 4.56
CA SER A 156 20.26 -0.99 3.97
C SER A 156 19.11 -1.82 3.40
N TYR A 157 17.97 -1.89 4.10
CA TYR A 157 16.76 -2.56 3.63
C TYR A 157 16.17 -1.88 2.39
N LEU A 158 16.11 -0.55 2.35
CA LEU A 158 15.58 0.17 1.17
C LEU A 158 16.44 -0.07 -0.08
N GLU A 159 17.74 -0.31 0.08
CA GLU A 159 18.66 -0.57 -1.04
C GLU A 159 18.68 -2.05 -1.46
N HIS A 160 18.71 -2.98 -0.50
CA HIS A 160 18.96 -4.41 -0.76
C HIS A 160 17.75 -5.32 -0.48
N GLY A 161 16.64 -4.75 -0.03
CA GLY A 161 15.41 -5.47 0.33
C GLY A 161 15.60 -6.45 1.48
N ILE A 162 14.86 -7.55 1.43
CA ILE A 162 14.83 -8.58 2.48
C ILE A 162 16.20 -9.19 2.81
N LEU A 163 17.13 -9.19 1.83
CA LEU A 163 18.48 -9.71 2.04
C LEU A 163 19.25 -8.93 3.12
N ALA A 164 18.96 -7.63 3.28
CA ALA A 164 19.54 -6.80 4.35
C ALA A 164 19.09 -7.23 5.76
N LEU A 165 18.00 -7.99 5.87
CA LEU A 165 17.44 -8.38 7.17
C LEU A 165 18.00 -9.71 7.70
N SER A 166 18.73 -10.47 6.89
CA SER A 166 19.15 -11.83 7.24
C SER A 166 19.92 -11.90 8.57
N GLU A 167 20.94 -11.04 8.74
CA GLU A 167 21.73 -11.02 9.98
C GLU A 167 20.89 -10.63 11.20
N ARG A 168 19.95 -9.70 11.01
CA ARG A 168 19.06 -9.26 12.09
C ARG A 168 18.07 -10.34 12.50
N LEU A 169 17.49 -11.04 11.53
CA LEU A 169 16.57 -12.16 11.76
C LEU A 169 17.27 -13.30 12.51
N ASP A 170 18.51 -13.63 12.13
CA ASP A 170 19.33 -14.63 12.83
C ASP A 170 19.68 -14.20 14.25
N ASP A 171 19.98 -12.92 14.48
CA ASP A 171 20.24 -12.41 15.84
C ASP A 171 18.98 -12.45 16.71
N MET A 172 17.82 -12.10 16.15
CA MET A 172 16.54 -12.19 16.87
C MET A 172 16.22 -13.63 17.30
N ASP A 173 16.56 -14.64 16.50
CA ASP A 173 16.36 -16.05 16.87
C ASP A 173 17.25 -16.50 18.03
N ARG A 174 18.51 -16.06 18.03
CA ARG A 174 19.51 -16.49 19.03
C ARG A 174 19.45 -15.67 20.30
N ASN A 175 19.03 -14.41 20.20
CA ASN A 175 19.13 -13.41 21.27
C ASN A 175 17.80 -12.70 21.54
N PHE A 176 16.65 -13.36 21.37
CA PHE A 176 15.32 -12.75 21.51
C PHE A 176 15.11 -11.97 22.81
N SER A 177 15.78 -12.34 23.90
CA SER A 177 15.72 -11.61 25.19
C SER A 177 16.24 -10.18 25.15
N LYS A 178 17.00 -9.79 24.10
CA LYS A 178 17.49 -8.43 23.89
C LYS A 178 16.46 -7.51 23.23
N TYR A 179 15.35 -8.07 22.77
CA TYR A 179 14.35 -7.39 21.97
C TYR A 179 13.06 -7.20 22.75
N LYS A 180 12.15 -6.39 22.19
CA LYS A 180 10.84 -6.20 22.79
C LYS A 180 10.00 -7.45 22.58
N VAL A 181 9.66 -8.14 23.66
CA VAL A 181 8.80 -9.33 23.63
C VAL A 181 7.38 -8.93 24.02
N THR A 182 6.39 -9.31 23.20
CA THR A 182 4.97 -9.09 23.49
C THR A 182 4.24 -10.43 23.55
N SER A 183 3.37 -10.59 24.56
CA SER A 183 2.37 -11.67 24.61
C SER A 183 1.01 -11.11 24.20
N TRP A 184 0.30 -11.78 23.28
CA TRP A 184 -1.11 -11.48 22.97
C TRP A 184 -2.09 -12.51 23.53
N ARG A 185 -1.64 -13.27 24.54
CA ARG A 185 -2.51 -13.95 25.50
C ARG A 185 -2.63 -13.15 26.78
#